data_AF-A0A6A0BG89-F1
#
_entry.id   AF-A0A6A0BG89-F1
#
_cell.length_a   1.000
_cell.length_b   1.000
_cell.length_c   1.000
_cell.angle_alpha   90.00
_cell.angle_beta   90.00
_cell.angle_gamma   90.00
#
_symmetry.space_group_name_H-M   'P 1'
#
loop_
_entity.id
_entity.type
_entity.pdbx_description
1 polymer ?
#
loop_
_entity_poly.entity_id
_entity_poly.type
_entity_poly.pdbx_seq_one_letter_code
_entity_poly.pdbx_strand_id
1 'polypeptide(L)'
;MMDNYERQQFEDAHDNNIRLFNEAEQIINDYRREANQKTSQLVDYVSSFYQNLPDGVPRNLSFQFEEKFNEYDRVLKKKEEELEVARDEERRDFNQKMEW
;
A
#
# COMPACT_ATOMS: atom_id res chain seq x y z
N MET A 1 -4.13 23.53 31.52
CA MET A 1 -3.83 24.48 30.42
C MET A 1 -2.44 24.18 29.95
N MET A 2 -2.37 23.54 28.78
CA MET A 2 -1.11 23.31 28.05
C MET A 2 -0.47 24.66 27.70
N ASP A 3 0.85 24.77 27.80
CA ASP A 3 1.56 26.00 27.40
C ASP A 3 1.50 26.17 25.87
N ASN A 4 1.55 27.41 25.38
CA ASN A 4 1.51 27.69 23.94
C ASN A 4 2.65 27.01 23.17
N TYR A 5 3.82 26.88 23.80
CA TYR A 5 4.95 26.19 23.21
C TYR A 5 4.72 24.68 23.11
N GLU A 6 4.16 24.06 24.15
CA GLU A 6 3.81 22.64 24.17
C GLU A 6 2.72 22.31 23.14
N ARG A 7 1.70 23.17 23.04
CA ARG A 7 0.65 23.05 22.03
C ARG A 7 1.22 23.06 20.61
N GLN A 8 2.12 23.99 20.32
CA GLN A 8 2.74 24.08 19.00
C GLN A 8 3.58 22.84 18.66
N GLN A 9 4.32 22.29 19.64
CA GLN A 9 5.05 21.02 19.42
C GLN A 9 4.12 19.84 19.12
N PHE A 10 2.96 19.77 19.77
CA PHE A 10 1.98 18.73 19.50
C PHE A 10 1.33 18.88 18.12
N GLU A 11 1.01 20.10 17.69
CA GLU A 11 0.51 20.39 16.34
C GLU A 11 1.55 20.03 15.27
N ASP A 12 2.82 20.42 15.45
CA ASP A 12 3.92 20.08 14.53
C ASP A 12 4.14 18.56 14.42
N ALA A 13 4.05 17.85 15.55
CA ALA A 13 4.16 16.39 15.58
C ALA A 13 2.99 15.70 14.87
N HIS A 14 1.77 16.19 15.05
CA HIS A 14 0.57 15.72 14.35
C HIS A 14 0.74 15.87 12.83
N ASP A 15 1.08 17.08 12.38
CA ASP A 15 1.28 17.37 10.95
C ASP A 15 2.35 16.47 10.32
N ASN A 16 3.45 16.23 11.04
CA ASN A 16 4.49 15.32 10.57
C ASN A 16 4.00 13.87 10.47
N ASN A 17 3.22 13.39 11.46
CA ASN A 17 2.65 12.03 11.42
C ASN A 17 1.66 11.88 10.26
N ILE A 18 0.78 12.86 10.04
CA ILE A 18 -0.16 12.86 8.91
C ILE A 18 0.59 12.80 7.58
N ARG A 19 1.69 13.57 7.43
CA ARG A 19 2.54 13.50 6.24
C ARG A 19 3.13 12.10 6.05
N LEU A 20 3.67 11.49 7.09
CA LEU A 20 4.23 10.13 7.02
C LEU A 20 3.18 9.09 6.64
N PHE A 21 1.94 9.22 7.13
CA PHE A 21 0.86 8.33 6.72
C PHE A 21 0.53 8.47 5.23
N ASN A 22 0.49 9.70 4.72
CA ASN A 22 0.24 9.94 3.30
C ASN A 22 1.38 9.39 2.42
N GLU A 23 2.64 9.52 2.87
CA GLU A 23 3.79 8.92 2.19
C GLU A 23 3.70 7.39 2.17
N ALA A 24 3.33 6.78 3.31
CA ALA A 24 3.12 5.33 3.39
C ALA A 24 2.00 4.84 2.46
N GLU A 25 0.89 5.57 2.37
CA GLU A 25 -0.21 5.28 1.45
C GLU A 25 0.23 5.37 -0.03
N GLN A 26 1.04 6.38 -0.37
CA GLN A 26 1.62 6.49 -1.71
C GLN A 26 2.53 5.30 -2.04
N ILE A 27 3.39 4.89 -1.09
CA ILE A 27 4.27 3.73 -1.25
C ILE A 27 3.46 2.45 -1.51
N ILE A 28 2.38 2.22 -0.77
CA ILE A 28 1.52 1.06 -0.99
C ILE A 28 0.90 1.08 -2.39
N ASN A 29 0.40 2.24 -2.82
CA ASN A 29 -0.18 2.40 -4.16
C ASN A 29 0.85 2.20 -5.27
N ASP A 30 2.07 2.70 -5.09
CA ASP A 30 3.18 2.50 -6.01
C ASP A 30 3.56 1.03 -6.14
N TYR A 31 3.65 0.31 -5.01
CA TYR A 31 3.87 -1.13 -5.00
C TYR A 31 2.78 -1.90 -5.74
N ARG A 32 1.50 -1.55 -5.53
CA ARG A 32 0.37 -2.16 -6.24
C ARG A 32 0.47 -1.92 -7.74
N ARG A 33 0.81 -0.69 -8.16
CA ARG A 33 1.00 -0.34 -9.58
C ARG A 33 2.16 -1.10 -10.20
N GLU A 34 3.31 -1.13 -9.53
CA GLU A 34 4.52 -1.79 -10.02
C GLU A 34 4.32 -3.31 -10.12
N ALA A 35 3.70 -3.94 -9.13
CA ALA A 35 3.38 -5.36 -9.15
C ALA A 35 2.45 -5.70 -10.32
N ASN A 36 1.41 -4.89 -10.57
CA ASN A 36 0.54 -5.07 -11.73
C ASN A 36 1.33 -5.00 -13.05
N GLN A 37 2.11 -3.93 -13.24
CA GLN A 37 2.88 -3.72 -14.46
C GLN A 37 3.88 -4.86 -14.71
N LYS A 38 4.65 -5.25 -13.70
CA LYS A 38 5.64 -6.33 -13.81
C LYS A 38 4.98 -7.68 -14.05
N THR A 39 3.84 -7.94 -13.42
CA THR A 39 3.10 -9.19 -13.64
C THR A 39 2.59 -9.29 -15.07
N SER A 40 2.01 -8.22 -15.61
CA SER A 40 1.59 -8.19 -17.03
C SER A 40 2.77 -8.41 -17.98
N GLN A 41 3.89 -7.71 -17.77
CA GLN A 41 5.09 -7.89 -18.59
C GLN A 41 5.62 -9.33 -18.54
N LEU A 42 5.57 -9.96 -17.37
CA LEU A 42 6.01 -11.34 -17.21
C LEU A 42 5.06 -12.33 -17.89
N VAL A 43 3.75 -12.12 -17.79
CA VAL A 43 2.74 -12.93 -18.51
C VAL A 43 2.97 -12.83 -20.02
N ASP A 44 3.19 -11.63 -20.56
CA ASP A 44 3.46 -11.42 -21.98
C ASP A 44 4.74 -12.12 -22.42
N TYR A 45 5.82 -11.97 -21.63
CA TYR A 45 7.09 -12.63 -21.90
C TYR A 45 6.95 -14.16 -21.92
N VAL A 46 6.34 -14.75 -20.91
CA VAL A 46 6.16 -16.21 -20.82
C VAL A 46 5.22 -16.70 -21.92
N SER A 47 4.15 -15.96 -22.24
CA SER A 47 3.27 -16.29 -23.36
C SER A 47 4.02 -16.31 -24.69
N SER A 48 4.91 -15.34 -24.94
CA SER A 48 5.73 -15.30 -26.16
C SER A 48 6.66 -16.51 -26.29
N PHE A 49 7.18 -17.04 -25.18
CA PHE A 49 7.97 -18.25 -25.18
C PHE A 49 7.14 -19.47 -25.63
N TYR A 50 5.95 -19.63 -25.05
CA TYR A 50 5.07 -20.76 -25.38
C TYR A 50 4.46 -20.69 -26.79
N GLN A 51 4.27 -19.51 -27.36
CA GLN A 51 3.81 -19.36 -28.75
C GLN A 51 4.72 -20.04 -29.77
N ASN A 52 6.02 -20.20 -29.45
CA ASN A 52 6.99 -20.85 -30.31
C ASN A 52 7.06 -22.37 -30.12
N LEU A 53 6.28 -22.94 -29.21
CA LEU A 53 6.25 -24.37 -28.91
C LEU A 53 5.07 -25.07 -29.61
N PRO A 54 5.21 -26.36 -29.98
CA PRO A 54 4.14 -27.13 -30.64
C PRO A 54 2.85 -27.21 -29.81
N ASP A 55 2.99 -27.20 -28.48
CA ASP A 55 1.87 -27.33 -27.54
C ASP A 55 1.15 -25.99 -27.29
N GLY A 56 1.70 -24.87 -27.76
CA GLY A 56 1.14 -23.53 -27.59
C GLY A 56 1.12 -23.02 -26.14
N VAL A 57 0.35 -21.95 -25.90
CA VAL A 57 0.23 -21.31 -24.58
C VAL A 57 -0.67 -22.13 -23.65
N PRO A 58 -0.22 -22.48 -22.42
CA PRO A 58 -1.06 -23.16 -21.45
C PRO A 58 -2.31 -22.33 -21.11
N ARG A 59 -3.48 -22.97 -21.11
CA ARG A 59 -4.77 -22.29 -20.85
C ARG A 59 -4.86 -21.62 -19.48
N ASN A 60 -4.10 -22.09 -18.50
CA ASN A 60 -4.10 -21.60 -17.12
C ASN A 60 -2.89 -20.71 -16.80
N LEU A 61 -2.08 -20.32 -17.79
CA LEU A 61 -0.86 -19.55 -17.55
C LEU A 61 -1.17 -18.25 -16.79
N SER A 62 -2.09 -17.44 -17.31
CA SER A 62 -2.46 -16.15 -16.69
C SER A 62 -3.05 -16.31 -15.30
N PHE A 63 -3.81 -17.39 -15.05
CA PHE A 63 -4.42 -17.65 -13.74
C PHE A 63 -3.36 -17.85 -12.64
N GLN A 64 -2.24 -18.50 -12.95
CA GLN A 64 -1.15 -18.71 -11.98
C GLN A 64 -0.51 -17.38 -11.55
N PHE A 65 -0.37 -16.44 -12.49
CA PHE A 65 0.13 -15.10 -12.20
C PHE A 65 -0.88 -14.26 -11.43
N GLU A 66 -2.16 -14.35 -11.79
CA GLU A 66 -3.24 -13.66 -11.08
C GLU A 66 -3.36 -14.13 -9.63
N GLU A 67 -3.22 -15.44 -9.36
CA GLU A 67 -3.22 -15.98 -8.00
C GLU A 67 -2.08 -15.38 -7.15
N LYS A 68 -0.87 -15.32 -7.71
CA LYS A 68 0.28 -14.72 -7.01
C LYS A 68 0.13 -13.22 -6.81
N PHE A 69 -0.41 -12.51 -7.79
CA PHE A 69 -0.73 -11.10 -7.65
C PHE A 69 -1.78 -10.88 -6.54
N ASN A 70 -2.81 -11.72 -6.48
CA ASN A 70 -3.84 -11.65 -5.45
C ASN A 70 -3.30 -11.93 -4.04
N GLU A 71 -2.36 -12.88 -3.89
CA GLU A 71 -1.65 -13.10 -2.62
C GLU A 71 -0.90 -11.84 -2.17
N TYR A 72 -0.18 -11.19 -3.09
CA TYR A 72 0.53 -9.96 -2.82
C TYR A 72 -0.41 -8.80 -2.48
N ASP A 73 -1.50 -8.63 -3.23
CA ASP A 73 -2.49 -7.57 -2.99
C ASP A 73 -3.20 -7.72 -1.63
N ARG A 74 -3.41 -8.95 -1.15
CA ARG A 74 -3.91 -9.19 0.22
C ARG A 74 -2.95 -8.66 1.29
N VAL A 75 -1.64 -8.79 1.09
CA VAL A 75 -0.65 -8.23 2.01
C VAL A 75 -0.71 -6.71 2.00
N LEU A 76 -0.81 -6.10 0.82
CA LEU A 76 -0.95 -4.64 0.71
C LEU A 76 -2.23 -4.13 1.37
N LYS A 77 -3.37 -4.79 1.17
CA LYS A 77 -4.64 -4.46 1.84
C LYS A 77 -4.52 -4.48 3.36
N LYS A 78 -3.87 -5.51 3.91
CA LYS A 78 -3.62 -5.57 5.35
C LYS A 78 -2.78 -4.39 5.82
N LYS A 79 -1.80 -3.94 5.02
CA LYS A 79 -0.99 -2.75 5.35
C LYS A 79 -1.77 -1.45 5.25
N GLU A 80 -2.71 -1.34 4.32
CA GLU A 80 -3.63 -0.19 4.25
C GLU A 80 -4.54 -0.14 5.48
N GLU A 81 -5.08 -1.29 5.91
CA GLU A 81 -5.89 -1.38 7.13
C GLU A 81 -5.10 -1.00 8.39
N GLU A 82 -3.88 -1.55 8.55
CA GLU A 82 -2.97 -1.18 9.65
C GLU A 82 -2.64 0.33 9.66
N LEU A 83 -2.45 0.92 8.47
CA LEU A 83 -2.17 2.34 8.31
C LEU A 83 -3.36 3.22 8.71
N GLU A 84 -4.58 2.85 8.30
CA GLU A 84 -5.78 3.60 8.64
C GLU A 84 -6.09 3.52 10.14
N VAL A 85 -5.88 2.35 10.77
CA VAL A 85 -5.99 2.22 12.23
C VAL A 85 -5.01 3.15 12.95
N ALA A 86 -3.75 3.19 12.51
CA ALA A 86 -2.75 4.08 13.09
C ALA A 86 -3.12 5.57 12.91
N ARG A 87 -3.68 5.94 11.75
CA ARG A 87 -4.16 7.29 11.47
C ARG A 87 -5.34 7.68 12.37
N ASP A 88 -6.26 6.76 12.61
CA ASP A 88 -7.40 6.97 13.51
C ASP A 88 -6.97 7.11 14.97
N GLU A 89 -6.03 6.29 15.43
CA GLU A 89 -5.43 6.40 16.76
C GLU A 89 -4.73 7.75 16.95
N GLU A 90 -3.93 8.16 15.97
CA GLU A 90 -3.22 9.43 15.97
C GLU A 90 -4.18 10.63 16.07
N ARG A 91 -5.26 10.63 15.28
CA ARG A 91 -6.30 11.66 15.33
C ARG A 91 -7.01 11.71 16.69
N ARG A 92 -7.30 10.55 17.28
CA ARG A 92 -7.92 10.48 18.60
C ARG A 92 -6.99 11.04 19.68
N ASP A 93 -5.72 10.66 19.65
CA ASP A 93 -4.70 11.12 20.60
C ASP A 93 -4.48 12.63 20.48
N PHE A 94 -4.44 13.16 19.26
CA PHE A 94 -4.36 14.59 19.00
C PHE A 94 -5.57 15.33 19.58
N ASN A 95 -6.79 14.91 19.22
CA ASN A 95 -8.01 15.56 19.70
C ASN A 95 -8.11 15.52 21.23
N GLN A 96 -7.80 14.38 21.86
CA GLN A 96 -7.80 14.26 23.32
C GLN A 96 -6.79 15.19 23.97
N LYS A 97 -5.60 15.38 23.39
CA LYS A 97 -4.60 16.31 23.95
C LYS A 97 -4.96 17.77 23.76
N MET A 98 -5.66 18.10 22.68
CA MET A 98 -6.04 19.49 22.33
C MET A 98 -7.28 19.98 23.06
N GLU A 99 -8.15 19.08 23.52
CA GLU A 99 -9.33 19.39 24.33
C GLU A 99 -9.02 19.67 25.82
N TRP A 100 -7.78 19.42 26.28
CA TRP A 100 -7.33 19.53 27.68
C TRP A 100 -6.34 20.70 27.90
#